data_AF-A0A117KXX7-F1
#
_entry.id   AF-A0A117KXX7-F1
#
_cell.length_a   1.000
_cell.length_b   1.000
_cell.length_c   1.000
_cell.angle_alpha   90.00
_cell.angle_beta   90.00
_cell.angle_gamma   90.00
#
_symmetry.space_group_name_H-M   'P 1'
#
loop_
_entity.id
_entity.type
_entity.pdbx_description
1 polymer ?
#
loop_
_entity_poly.entity_id
_entity_poly.type
_entity_poly.pdbx_seq_one_letter_code
_entity_poly.pdbx_strand_id
1 'polypeptide(L)'
;MSPGEGKLVVARLTLAELELQVALLARAGLKRWEIAASLGIKPGTVKSQLERITAKLGPGWRDRPDIVWPEVAEEVLQAVKWVQDRNEEEAYFRGFRAAVEGGIAPEEAGILRLQGVLSAAGRAYLRQARALQWKLLLWGDGRILRVGAAARFWIKPALSFLVAGKYIRYLRADSGEEPYRPWWLPYTGGRVRAAKAAFYKMPTAADRDYVGNYLEDWIDRELPAYVTRLHKRMQQRWLALRLIARSAGRKEPEPPPSPEELFSEAQECLGTGRAVIIAAED
;
A
#
# COMPACT_ATOMS: atom_id res chain seq x y z
N MET A 1 73.76 -2.13 -23.20
CA MET A 1 73.57 -2.78 -21.89
C MET A 1 72.13 -2.54 -21.48
N SER A 2 71.29 -3.58 -21.53
CA SER A 2 69.86 -3.52 -21.24
C SER A 2 69.61 -3.43 -19.73
N PRO A 3 68.82 -2.47 -19.25
CA PRO A 3 68.52 -2.35 -17.83
C PRO A 3 67.37 -3.29 -17.44
N GLY A 4 67.71 -4.33 -16.67
CA GLY A 4 66.83 -4.96 -15.68
C GLY A 4 65.69 -5.81 -16.21
N GLU A 5 65.97 -7.06 -16.58
CA GLU A 5 64.99 -8.14 -16.65
C GLU A 5 64.28 -8.26 -15.29
N GLY A 6 63.11 -7.63 -15.16
CA GLY A 6 62.19 -7.90 -14.06
C GLY A 6 61.81 -9.37 -14.15
N LYS A 7 62.36 -10.18 -13.24
CA LYS A 7 62.19 -11.63 -13.23
C LYS A 7 60.70 -11.97 -13.22
N LEU A 8 60.18 -12.48 -14.35
CA LEU A 8 58.78 -12.86 -14.47
C LEU A 8 58.42 -13.82 -13.34
N VAL A 9 57.44 -13.45 -12.53
CA VAL A 9 57.00 -14.27 -11.40
C VAL A 9 55.87 -15.17 -11.89
N VAL A 10 56.15 -16.46 -12.07
CA VAL A 10 55.10 -17.42 -12.42
C VAL A 10 54.35 -17.80 -11.16
N ALA A 11 53.10 -17.35 -11.03
CA ALA A 11 52.29 -17.50 -9.82
C ALA A 11 52.13 -18.96 -9.38
N ARG A 12 51.96 -19.88 -10.35
CA ARG A 12 51.83 -21.33 -10.10
C ARG A 12 53.07 -21.97 -9.46
N LEU A 13 54.26 -21.39 -9.68
CA LEU A 13 55.52 -21.88 -9.11
C LEU A 13 55.85 -21.22 -7.78
N THR A 14 55.21 -20.08 -7.47
CA THR A 14 55.51 -19.26 -6.29
C THR A 14 54.49 -19.46 -5.16
N LEU A 15 53.24 -19.75 -5.50
CA LEU A 15 52.14 -19.95 -4.57
C LEU A 15 51.86 -21.44 -4.34
N ALA A 16 51.50 -21.79 -3.11
CA ALA A 16 50.91 -23.09 -2.82
C ALA A 16 49.53 -23.21 -3.50
N GLU A 17 49.02 -24.43 -3.69
CA GLU A 17 47.76 -24.68 -4.40
C GLU A 17 46.58 -23.86 -3.86
N LEU A 18 46.39 -23.86 -2.53
CA LEU A 18 45.32 -23.08 -1.89
C LEU A 18 45.55 -21.56 -2.00
N GLU A 19 46.81 -21.11 -1.94
CA GLU A 19 47.16 -19.69 -2.11
C GLU A 19 46.87 -19.25 -3.55
N LEU A 20 47.17 -20.10 -4.54
CA LEU A 20 46.89 -19.84 -5.95
C LEU A 20 45.38 -19.75 -6.21
N GLN A 21 44.59 -20.67 -5.67
CA GLN A 21 43.12 -20.64 -5.78
C GLN A 21 42.53 -19.36 -5.16
N VAL A 22 42.95 -19.01 -3.95
CA VAL A 22 42.54 -17.76 -3.28
C VAL A 22 42.96 -16.53 -4.09
N ALA A 23 44.17 -16.55 -4.68
CA ALA A 23 44.68 -15.44 -5.47
C ALA A 23 43.89 -15.22 -6.77
N LEU A 24 43.55 -16.31 -7.48
CA LEU A 24 42.75 -16.27 -8.71
C LEU A 24 41.33 -15.76 -8.45
N LEU A 25 40.65 -16.26 -7.41
CA LEU A 25 39.31 -15.81 -7.04
C LEU A 25 39.29 -14.33 -6.62
N ALA A 26 40.30 -13.88 -5.87
CA ALA A 26 40.42 -12.47 -5.50
C ALA A 26 40.69 -11.56 -6.71
N ARG A 27 41.44 -12.02 -7.72
CA ARG A 27 41.64 -11.32 -9.00
C ARG A 27 40.37 -11.29 -9.85
N ALA A 28 39.53 -12.31 -9.77
CA ALA A 28 38.21 -12.35 -10.39
C ALA A 28 37.17 -11.45 -9.70
N GLY A 29 37.57 -10.69 -8.67
CA GLY A 29 36.72 -9.68 -8.02
C GLY A 29 35.96 -10.15 -6.78
N LEU A 30 36.18 -11.40 -6.33
CA LEU A 30 35.47 -11.93 -5.16
C LEU A 30 35.99 -11.33 -3.84
N LYS A 31 35.05 -11.08 -2.94
CA LYS A 31 35.27 -10.63 -1.56
C LYS A 31 35.69 -11.83 -0.69
N ARG A 32 36.38 -11.55 0.42
CA ARG A 32 36.97 -12.58 1.30
C ARG A 32 35.98 -13.67 1.76
N TRP A 33 34.74 -13.30 2.02
CA TRP A 33 33.70 -14.25 2.44
C TRP A 33 33.18 -15.11 1.28
N GLU A 34 33.12 -14.56 0.06
CA GLU A 34 32.74 -15.27 -1.17
C GLU A 34 33.80 -16.32 -1.54
N ILE A 35 35.09 -15.97 -1.40
CA ILE A 35 36.22 -16.89 -1.57
C ILE A 35 36.14 -18.02 -0.54
N ALA A 36 35.84 -17.69 0.72
CA ALA A 36 35.71 -18.68 1.79
C ALA A 36 34.58 -19.68 1.51
N ALA A 37 33.43 -19.18 1.05
CA ALA A 37 32.30 -20.02 0.66
C ALA A 37 32.61 -20.89 -0.56
N SER A 38 33.27 -20.32 -1.58
CA SER A 38 33.61 -21.04 -2.83
C SER A 38 34.57 -22.21 -2.59
N LEU A 39 35.50 -22.04 -1.64
CA LEU A 39 36.53 -23.05 -1.33
C LEU A 39 36.16 -23.93 -0.14
N GLY A 40 35.00 -23.73 0.50
CA GLY A 40 34.57 -24.49 1.68
C GLY A 40 35.48 -24.30 2.91
N ILE A 41 36.13 -23.15 3.04
CA ILE A 41 37.09 -22.85 4.12
C ILE A 41 36.58 -21.73 5.04
N LYS A 42 37.19 -21.58 6.22
CA LYS A 42 36.83 -20.52 7.16
C LYS A 42 37.28 -19.14 6.65
N PRO A 43 36.49 -18.06 6.84
CA PRO A 43 36.87 -16.69 6.43
C PRO A 43 38.20 -16.20 7.00
N GLY A 44 38.53 -16.59 8.24
CA GLY A 44 39.82 -16.29 8.86
C GLY A 44 41.01 -16.93 8.13
N THR A 45 40.81 -18.11 7.53
CA THR A 45 41.81 -18.77 6.69
C THR A 45 42.07 -17.98 5.42
N VAL A 46 41.04 -17.45 4.75
CA VAL A 46 41.21 -16.60 3.56
C VAL A 46 42.02 -15.35 3.88
N LYS A 47 41.78 -14.70 5.02
CA LYS A 47 42.57 -13.54 5.47
C LYS A 47 44.06 -13.91 5.59
N SER A 48 44.36 -15.02 6.28
CA SER A 48 45.74 -15.49 6.45
C SER A 48 46.40 -15.87 5.13
N GLN A 49 45.67 -16.49 4.20
CA GLN A 49 46.20 -16.80 2.87
C GLN A 49 46.50 -15.54 2.07
N LEU A 50 45.63 -14.52 2.10
CA LEU A 50 45.89 -13.24 1.42
C LEU A 50 47.10 -12.50 1.98
N GLU A 51 47.34 -12.58 3.29
CA GLU A 51 48.54 -12.04 3.92
C GLU A 51 49.80 -12.77 3.43
N ARG A 52 49.77 -14.11 3.35
CA ARG A 52 50.88 -14.92 2.82
C ARG A 52 51.13 -14.67 1.33
N ILE A 53 50.08 -14.56 0.52
CA ILE A 53 50.18 -14.21 -0.90
C ILE A 53 50.83 -12.83 -1.06
N THR A 54 50.41 -11.85 -0.24
CA THR A 54 50.98 -10.50 -0.27
C THR A 54 52.45 -10.49 0.19
N ALA A 55 52.82 -11.35 1.14
CA ALA A 55 54.22 -11.51 1.55
C ALA A 55 55.09 -12.13 0.44
N LYS A 56 54.53 -13.05 -0.36
CA LYS A 56 55.24 -13.75 -1.45
C LYS A 56 55.32 -12.93 -2.75
N LEU A 57 54.22 -12.25 -3.11
CA LEU A 57 54.08 -11.54 -4.38
C LEU A 57 54.17 -10.01 -4.23
N GLY A 58 54.31 -9.50 -3.01
CA GLY A 58 54.35 -8.06 -2.70
C GLY A 58 52.97 -7.39 -2.68
N PRO A 59 52.88 -6.15 -2.18
CA PRO A 59 51.64 -5.37 -2.21
C PRO A 59 51.21 -5.09 -3.65
N GLY A 60 49.90 -5.00 -3.89
CA GLY A 60 49.36 -4.71 -5.23
C GLY A 60 49.52 -5.84 -6.24
N TRP A 61 49.86 -7.06 -5.81
CA TRP A 61 50.06 -8.24 -6.66
C TRP A 61 48.89 -8.57 -7.61
N ARG A 62 47.70 -8.04 -7.35
CA ARG A 62 46.51 -8.26 -8.19
C ARG A 62 46.65 -7.66 -9.58
N ASP A 63 47.29 -6.51 -9.70
CA ASP A 63 47.31 -5.70 -10.94
C ASP A 63 48.72 -5.61 -11.54
N ARG A 64 49.67 -6.35 -10.96
CA ARG A 64 51.07 -6.38 -11.37
C ARG A 64 51.24 -7.11 -12.71
N PRO A 65 51.77 -6.44 -13.76
CA PRO A 65 51.92 -7.03 -15.09
C PRO A 65 53.11 -7.99 -15.20
N ASP A 66 54.02 -7.99 -14.22
CA ASP A 66 55.19 -8.86 -14.17
C ASP A 66 54.92 -10.25 -13.56
N ILE A 67 53.67 -10.50 -13.13
CA ILE A 67 53.23 -11.79 -12.60
C ILE A 67 52.44 -12.56 -13.68
N VAL A 68 52.93 -13.74 -14.05
CA VAL A 68 52.28 -14.63 -15.01
C VAL A 68 51.33 -15.55 -14.28
N TRP A 69 50.04 -15.46 -14.61
CA TRP A 69 48.97 -16.25 -14.00
C TRP A 69 48.64 -17.45 -14.89
N PRO A 70 48.34 -18.62 -14.30
CA PRO A 70 47.79 -19.72 -15.09
C PRO A 70 46.42 -19.33 -15.64
N GLU A 71 46.06 -19.86 -16.82
CA GLU A 71 44.71 -19.74 -17.34
C GLU A 71 43.72 -20.27 -16.29
N VAL A 72 42.71 -19.46 -15.99
CA VAL A 72 41.69 -19.80 -15.00
C VAL A 72 40.89 -20.96 -15.55
N ALA A 73 40.89 -22.10 -14.86
CA ALA A 73 40.07 -23.25 -15.25
C ALA A 73 38.61 -22.83 -15.38
N GLU A 74 37.92 -23.33 -16.41
CA GLU A 74 36.51 -23.01 -16.69
C GLU A 74 35.62 -23.24 -15.46
N GLU A 75 35.95 -24.24 -14.64
CA GLU A 75 35.31 -24.57 -13.36
C GLU A 75 35.35 -23.40 -12.35
N VAL A 76 36.45 -22.65 -12.31
CA VAL A 76 36.62 -21.48 -11.43
C VAL A 76 35.81 -20.29 -11.97
N LEU A 77 35.75 -20.11 -13.29
CA LEU A 77 34.89 -19.11 -13.92
C LEU A 77 33.39 -19.42 -13.68
N GLN A 78 33.00 -20.69 -13.72
CA GLN A 78 31.66 -21.13 -13.39
C GLN A 78 31.33 -20.97 -11.89
N ALA A 79 32.28 -21.26 -11.00
CA ALA A 79 32.11 -21.00 -9.56
C ALA A 79 31.95 -19.51 -9.25
N VAL A 80 32.71 -18.64 -9.93
CA VAL A 80 32.58 -17.18 -9.84
C VAL A 80 31.20 -16.72 -10.32
N LYS A 81 30.73 -17.21 -11.46
CA LYS A 81 29.37 -16.92 -11.97
C LYS A 81 28.29 -17.39 -10.99
N TRP A 82 28.39 -18.61 -10.49
CA TRP A 82 27.42 -19.18 -9.55
C TRP A 82 27.34 -18.38 -8.22
N VAL A 83 28.47 -17.87 -7.73
CA VAL A 83 28.51 -17.01 -6.54
C VAL A 83 27.99 -15.60 -6.82
N GLN A 84 28.23 -15.06 -8.02
CA GLN A 84 27.64 -13.79 -8.47
C GLN A 84 26.12 -13.89 -8.65
N ASP A 85 25.61 -15.00 -9.18
CA ASP A 85 24.18 -15.27 -9.31
C ASP A 85 23.49 -15.44 -7.93
N ARG A 86 24.17 -16.04 -6.95
CA ARG A 86 23.67 -16.08 -5.54
C ARG A 86 23.64 -14.71 -4.85
N ASN A 87 24.44 -13.74 -5.30
CA ASN A 87 24.39 -12.36 -4.78
C ASN A 87 23.10 -11.63 -5.22
N GLU A 88 22.51 -11.99 -6.36
CA GLU A 88 21.18 -11.51 -6.77
C GLU A 88 20.08 -12.13 -5.89
N GLU A 89 20.20 -13.41 -5.54
CA GLU A 89 19.30 -14.06 -4.57
C GLU A 89 19.43 -13.48 -3.15
N GLU A 90 20.65 -13.14 -2.68
CA GLU A 90 20.85 -12.50 -1.37
C GLU A 90 20.37 -11.03 -1.34
N ALA A 91 20.47 -10.31 -2.46
CA ALA A 91 19.89 -8.97 -2.60
C ALA A 91 18.35 -9.05 -2.59
N TYR A 92 17.78 -10.05 -3.28
CA TYR A 92 16.36 -10.37 -3.24
C TYR A 92 15.90 -10.76 -1.83
N PHE A 93 16.64 -11.62 -1.11
CA PHE A 93 16.33 -12.02 0.27
C PHE A 93 16.50 -10.88 1.29
N ARG A 94 17.48 -9.97 1.11
CA ARG A 94 17.60 -8.75 1.92
C ARG A 94 16.45 -7.79 1.67
N GLY A 95 16.08 -7.58 0.40
CA GLY A 95 14.87 -6.82 0.04
C GLY A 95 13.61 -7.45 0.60
N PHE A 96 13.48 -8.78 0.55
CA PHE A 96 12.39 -9.55 1.13
C PHE A 96 12.28 -9.36 2.64
N ARG A 97 13.39 -9.54 3.37
CA ARG A 97 13.43 -9.38 4.84
C ARG A 97 13.13 -7.93 5.24
N ALA A 98 13.73 -6.95 4.58
CA ALA A 98 13.48 -5.54 4.86
C ALA A 98 12.03 -5.11 4.50
N ALA A 99 11.41 -5.72 3.48
CA ALA A 99 10.01 -5.52 3.12
C ALA A 99 9.02 -6.12 4.12
N VAL A 100 9.41 -7.21 4.79
CA VAL A 100 8.64 -7.87 5.86
C VAL A 100 8.81 -7.12 7.19
N GLU A 101 10.02 -6.63 7.48
CA GLU A 101 10.37 -5.92 8.72
C GLU A 101 10.09 -4.41 8.67
N GLY A 102 9.70 -3.87 7.51
CA GLY A 102 9.24 -2.48 7.36
C GLY A 102 10.35 -1.43 7.16
N GLY A 103 11.56 -1.85 6.78
CA GLY A 103 12.74 -0.99 6.64
C GLY A 103 12.98 -0.41 5.23
N ILE A 104 11.99 -0.48 4.33
CA ILE A 104 12.11 0.01 2.95
C ILE A 104 11.05 1.06 2.62
N ALA A 105 11.34 1.88 1.61
CA ALA A 105 10.42 2.89 1.13
C ALA A 105 9.08 2.27 0.66
N PRO A 106 7.93 2.93 0.88
CA PRO A 106 6.61 2.41 0.49
C PRO A 106 6.50 2.02 -0.99
N GLU A 107 7.17 2.77 -1.88
CA GLU A 107 7.23 2.53 -3.33
C GLU A 107 7.93 1.20 -3.64
N GLU A 108 9.12 0.99 -3.07
CA GLU A 108 9.93 -0.22 -3.25
C GLU A 108 9.23 -1.44 -2.67
N ALA A 109 8.58 -1.28 -1.51
CA ALA A 109 7.74 -2.31 -0.92
C ALA A 109 6.57 -2.70 -1.84
N GLY A 110 6.00 -1.72 -2.55
CA GLY A 110 4.98 -1.91 -3.56
C GLY A 110 5.45 -2.77 -4.74
N ILE A 111 6.64 -2.49 -5.27
CA ILE A 111 7.26 -3.24 -6.37
C ILE A 111 7.50 -4.69 -5.94
N LEU A 112 8.12 -4.91 -4.77
CA LEU A 112 8.36 -6.25 -4.23
C LEU A 112 7.06 -7.01 -4.01
N ARG A 113 5.98 -6.32 -3.58
CA ARG A 113 4.66 -6.93 -3.44
C ARG A 113 4.06 -7.37 -4.78
N LEU A 114 4.27 -6.63 -5.87
CA LEU A 114 3.84 -7.05 -7.21
C LEU A 114 4.63 -8.25 -7.72
N GLN A 115 5.90 -8.37 -7.30
CA GLN A 115 6.77 -9.52 -7.57
C GLN A 115 6.51 -10.73 -6.66
N GLY A 116 5.44 -10.70 -5.84
CA GLY A 116 5.00 -11.84 -5.02
C GLY A 116 5.42 -11.81 -3.55
N VAL A 117 6.20 -10.81 -3.12
CA VAL A 117 6.70 -10.72 -1.73
C VAL A 117 5.60 -10.31 -0.74
N LEU A 118 5.58 -10.96 0.43
CA LEU A 118 4.63 -10.66 1.51
C LEU A 118 5.03 -9.41 2.30
N SER A 119 4.84 -8.21 1.73
CA SER A 119 5.04 -6.94 2.44
C SER A 119 3.73 -6.31 2.92
N ALA A 120 3.65 -5.95 4.21
CA ALA A 120 2.53 -5.18 4.76
C ALA A 120 2.53 -3.73 4.26
N ALA A 121 3.69 -3.09 4.25
CA ALA A 121 3.90 -1.75 3.70
C ALA A 121 3.57 -1.72 2.20
N GLY A 122 4.09 -2.67 1.43
CA GLY A 122 3.78 -2.79 0.00
C GLY A 122 2.29 -3.05 -0.29
N ARG A 123 1.63 -3.86 0.54
CA ARG A 123 0.18 -4.07 0.44
C ARG A 123 -0.62 -2.81 0.76
N ALA A 124 -0.17 -1.98 1.70
CA ALA A 124 -0.80 -0.71 2.03
C ALA A 124 -0.59 0.31 0.91
N TYR A 125 0.65 0.45 0.43
CA TYR A 125 1.03 1.30 -0.68
C TYR A 125 0.25 0.95 -1.96
N LEU A 126 0.25 -0.31 -2.41
CA LEU A 126 -0.53 -0.73 -3.59
C LEU A 126 -2.03 -0.53 -3.40
N ARG A 127 -2.56 -0.65 -2.17
CA ARG A 127 -3.97 -0.31 -1.90
C ARG A 127 -4.24 1.17 -2.10
N GLN A 128 -3.35 2.03 -1.61
CA GLN A 128 -3.46 3.48 -1.76
C GLN A 128 -3.25 3.90 -3.22
N ALA A 129 -2.22 3.40 -3.89
CA ALA A 129 -1.92 3.65 -5.29
C ALA A 129 -3.05 3.17 -6.21
N ARG A 130 -3.59 1.97 -5.99
CA ARG A 130 -4.78 1.49 -6.71
C ARG A 130 -6.01 2.33 -6.36
N ALA A 131 -6.18 2.73 -5.10
CA ALA A 131 -7.29 3.61 -4.71
C ALA A 131 -7.19 5.00 -5.37
N LEU A 132 -5.97 5.52 -5.57
CA LEU A 132 -5.66 6.78 -6.27
C LEU A 132 -5.82 6.63 -7.78
N GLN A 133 -5.28 5.57 -8.38
CA GLN A 133 -5.47 5.24 -9.79
C GLN A 133 -6.95 5.07 -10.12
N TRP A 134 -7.71 4.38 -9.24
CA TRP A 134 -9.15 4.36 -9.34
C TRP A 134 -9.69 5.77 -9.23
N LYS A 135 -9.39 6.57 -8.19
CA LYS A 135 -9.86 7.97 -8.09
C LYS A 135 -9.61 8.77 -9.38
N LEU A 136 -8.42 8.66 -9.98
CA LEU A 136 -8.05 9.39 -11.20
C LEU A 136 -8.80 8.88 -12.45
N LEU A 137 -8.90 7.57 -12.66
CA LEU A 137 -9.71 6.96 -13.74
C LEU A 137 -11.20 7.26 -13.58
N LEU A 138 -11.63 7.38 -12.33
CA LEU A 138 -13.00 7.61 -11.92
C LEU A 138 -13.39 9.09 -12.09
N TRP A 139 -12.49 10.02 -11.79
CA TRP A 139 -12.71 11.46 -11.95
C TRP A 139 -12.64 11.93 -13.40
N GLY A 140 -11.73 11.39 -14.23
CA GLY A 140 -11.60 11.80 -15.63
C GLY A 140 -12.77 11.44 -16.55
N ASP A 141 -13.74 10.66 -16.07
CA ASP A 141 -14.87 10.16 -16.86
C ASP A 141 -16.19 10.93 -16.61
N GLY A 142 -16.26 11.80 -15.59
CA GLY A 142 -17.48 12.52 -15.19
C GLY A 142 -18.67 11.63 -14.75
N ARG A 143 -18.47 10.31 -14.66
CA ARG A 143 -19.52 9.29 -14.45
C ARG A 143 -19.64 8.83 -13.01
N ILE A 144 -19.28 9.69 -12.07
CA ILE A 144 -19.18 9.31 -10.66
C ILE A 144 -19.85 10.29 -9.76
N LEU A 145 -20.68 9.70 -8.92
CA LEU A 145 -21.38 10.38 -7.85
C LEU A 145 -20.60 10.14 -6.56
N ARG A 146 -19.89 11.16 -6.08
CA ARG A 146 -19.42 11.21 -4.69
C ARG A 146 -20.56 11.71 -3.82
N VAL A 147 -20.84 11.01 -2.74
CA VAL A 147 -21.81 11.45 -1.73
C VAL A 147 -21.11 11.53 -0.39
N GLY A 148 -21.11 12.74 0.19
CA GLY A 148 -20.59 12.99 1.54
C GLY A 148 -21.31 12.15 2.59
N ALA A 149 -20.70 12.00 3.76
CA ALA A 149 -21.16 11.12 4.81
C ALA A 149 -22.55 11.52 5.32
N ALA A 150 -22.76 12.83 5.53
CA ALA A 150 -24.02 13.40 5.97
C ALA A 150 -25.11 13.32 4.92
N ALA A 151 -24.82 13.77 3.70
CA ALA A 151 -25.73 13.66 2.57
C ALA A 151 -26.19 12.20 2.38
N ARG A 152 -25.27 11.22 2.38
CA ARG A 152 -25.58 9.80 2.19
C ARG A 152 -26.54 9.25 3.25
N PHE A 153 -26.51 9.78 4.47
CA PHE A 153 -27.48 9.41 5.50
C PHE A 153 -28.89 9.89 5.13
N TRP A 154 -29.02 11.17 4.76
CA TRP A 154 -30.30 11.80 4.46
C TRP A 154 -30.93 11.31 3.14
N ILE A 155 -30.16 11.17 2.07
CA ILE A 155 -30.65 10.70 0.76
C ILE A 155 -30.63 9.17 0.60
N LYS A 156 -30.51 8.41 1.70
CA LYS A 156 -30.47 6.94 1.66
C LYS A 156 -31.65 6.32 0.88
N PRO A 157 -32.91 6.78 1.02
CA PRO A 157 -34.03 6.25 0.24
C PRO A 157 -33.82 6.46 -1.27
N ALA A 158 -33.45 7.67 -1.69
CA ALA A 158 -33.17 8.01 -3.08
C ALA A 158 -32.03 7.14 -3.66
N LEU A 159 -30.93 7.00 -2.93
CA LEU A 159 -29.82 6.14 -3.33
C LEU A 159 -30.24 4.67 -3.46
N SER A 160 -31.12 4.20 -2.58
CA SER A 160 -31.62 2.82 -2.64
C SER A 160 -32.47 2.57 -3.90
N PHE A 161 -33.30 3.56 -4.28
CA PHE A 161 -34.05 3.53 -5.53
C PHE A 161 -33.12 3.50 -6.75
N LEU A 162 -32.13 4.40 -6.81
CA LEU A 162 -31.18 4.48 -7.91
C LEU A 162 -30.33 3.21 -8.06
N VAL A 163 -29.92 2.59 -6.94
CA VAL A 163 -29.21 1.31 -6.95
C VAL A 163 -30.10 0.18 -7.45
N ALA A 164 -31.36 0.12 -6.97
CA ALA A 164 -32.31 -0.91 -7.40
C ALA A 164 -32.64 -0.79 -8.90
N GLY A 165 -32.77 0.44 -9.40
CA GLY A 165 -32.95 0.75 -10.82
C GLY A 165 -31.69 0.59 -11.68
N LYS A 166 -30.54 0.23 -11.09
CA LYS A 166 -29.23 0.09 -11.76
C LYS A 166 -28.68 1.39 -12.39
N TYR A 167 -29.22 2.55 -12.05
CA TYR A 167 -28.71 3.86 -12.47
C TYR A 167 -27.36 4.19 -11.82
N ILE A 168 -27.14 3.68 -10.60
CA ILE A 168 -25.86 3.81 -9.90
C ILE A 168 -25.40 2.46 -9.34
N ARG A 169 -24.08 2.25 -9.29
CA ARG A 169 -23.45 1.10 -8.65
C ARG A 169 -22.52 1.54 -7.54
N TYR A 170 -22.70 1.02 -6.33
CA TYR A 170 -21.77 1.26 -5.23
C TYR A 170 -20.36 0.79 -5.61
N LEU A 171 -19.38 1.70 -5.51
CA LEU A 171 -17.98 1.39 -5.74
C LEU A 171 -17.27 1.09 -4.42
N ARG A 172 -17.20 2.11 -3.54
CA ARG A 172 -16.49 2.03 -2.28
C ARG A 172 -16.90 3.13 -1.32
N ALA A 173 -16.62 2.92 -0.04
CA ALA A 173 -16.68 3.96 0.97
C ALA A 173 -15.46 4.88 0.81
N ASP A 174 -15.67 6.17 1.01
CA ASP A 174 -14.59 7.12 1.21
C ASP A 174 -14.14 7.03 2.67
N SER A 175 -12.85 6.82 2.88
CA SER A 175 -12.23 6.77 4.21
C SER A 175 -11.57 8.10 4.59
N GLY A 176 -11.56 9.08 3.69
CA GLY A 176 -10.97 10.41 3.95
C GLY A 176 -11.90 11.36 4.70
N GLU A 177 -13.21 11.07 4.71
CA GLU A 177 -14.21 11.91 5.38
C GLU A 177 -14.65 11.29 6.70
N GLU A 178 -14.83 12.12 7.72
CA GLU A 178 -15.30 11.66 9.02
C GLU A 178 -16.71 11.07 8.90
N PRO A 179 -16.98 9.89 9.50
CA PRO A 179 -18.30 9.31 9.45
C PRO A 179 -19.35 10.23 10.08
N TYR A 180 -20.39 10.55 9.33
CA TYR A 180 -21.50 11.35 9.83
C TYR A 180 -22.35 10.53 10.78
N ARG A 181 -22.64 11.17 11.91
CA ARG A 181 -23.37 10.59 13.01
C ARG A 181 -24.26 11.66 13.64
N PRO A 182 -25.58 11.61 13.41
CA PRO A 182 -26.50 12.47 14.13
C PRO A 182 -26.48 12.14 15.63
N TRP A 183 -26.50 13.17 16.47
CA TRP A 183 -26.46 13.02 17.93
C TRP A 183 -27.68 12.26 18.46
N TRP A 184 -28.83 12.42 17.81
CA TRP A 184 -30.11 11.80 18.15
C TRP A 184 -30.25 10.35 17.67
N LEU A 185 -29.29 9.80 16.92
CA LEU A 185 -29.35 8.40 16.46
C LEU A 185 -28.84 7.44 17.56
N PRO A 186 -29.67 6.51 18.06
CA PRO A 186 -29.32 5.67 19.20
C PRO A 186 -28.27 4.61 18.87
N TYR A 187 -27.43 4.29 19.86
CA TYR A 187 -26.51 3.15 19.80
C TYR A 187 -27.28 1.82 19.72
N THR A 188 -26.89 0.96 18.77
CA THR A 188 -27.42 -0.41 18.69
C THR A 188 -26.29 -1.41 18.90
N GLY A 189 -26.31 -2.16 20.01
CA GLY A 189 -25.47 -3.35 20.21
C GLY A 189 -23.96 -3.10 20.11
N GLY A 190 -23.44 -2.05 20.74
CA GLY A 190 -21.99 -1.75 20.79
C GLY A 190 -21.35 -1.34 19.47
N ARG A 191 -22.10 -1.30 18.35
CA ARG A 191 -21.63 -0.80 17.05
C ARG A 191 -22.36 0.49 16.69
N VAL A 192 -21.59 1.53 16.41
CA VAL A 192 -22.09 2.85 16.02
C VAL A 192 -22.56 2.77 14.55
N ARG A 193 -23.84 3.03 14.28
CA ARG A 193 -24.32 3.26 12.91
C ARG A 193 -23.92 4.66 12.46
N ALA A 194 -22.68 4.81 12.00
CA ALA A 194 -22.25 6.03 11.32
C ALA A 194 -22.33 5.84 9.80
N ALA A 195 -22.84 6.86 9.10
CA ALA A 195 -22.80 6.88 7.64
C ALA A 195 -21.38 7.28 7.22
N LYS A 196 -20.77 6.51 6.32
CA LYS A 196 -19.51 6.90 5.68
C LYS A 196 -19.80 7.49 4.32
N ALA A 197 -19.03 8.49 3.90
CA ALA A 197 -19.05 8.97 2.52
C ALA A 197 -18.80 7.79 1.55
N ALA A 198 -19.27 7.92 0.32
CA ALA A 198 -19.18 6.84 -0.66
C ALA A 198 -19.12 7.36 -2.09
N PHE A 199 -18.53 6.55 -2.96
CA PHE A 199 -18.52 6.74 -4.40
C PHE A 199 -19.44 5.74 -5.08
N TYR A 200 -20.19 6.22 -6.06
CA TYR A 200 -21.04 5.42 -6.93
C TYR A 200 -20.67 5.65 -8.39
N LYS A 201 -20.68 4.60 -9.20
CA LYS A 201 -20.47 4.66 -10.64
C LYS A 201 -21.81 4.74 -11.37
N MET A 202 -21.90 5.64 -12.33
CA MET A 202 -22.98 5.73 -13.29
C MET A 202 -22.55 4.97 -14.56
N PRO A 203 -23.34 4.00 -15.05
CA PRO A 203 -22.98 3.18 -16.20
C PRO A 203 -22.82 4.01 -17.49
N THR A 204 -23.77 4.90 -17.77
CA THR A 204 -23.83 5.70 -19.00
C THR A 204 -23.82 7.20 -18.70
N ALA A 205 -23.60 8.02 -19.74
CA ALA A 205 -23.72 9.47 -19.63
C ALA A 205 -25.17 9.91 -19.40
N ALA A 206 -26.16 9.24 -20.01
CA ALA A 206 -27.58 9.53 -19.76
C ALA A 206 -27.98 9.26 -18.30
N ASP A 207 -27.36 8.27 -17.65
CA ASP A 207 -27.56 8.02 -16.21
C ASP A 207 -27.06 9.18 -15.35
N ARG A 208 -26.02 9.93 -15.78
CA ARG A 208 -25.51 11.09 -15.05
C ARG A 208 -26.58 12.16 -14.92
N ASP A 209 -27.16 12.56 -16.05
CA ASP A 209 -28.16 13.62 -16.10
C ASP A 209 -29.44 13.20 -15.36
N TYR A 210 -29.86 11.94 -15.55
CA TYR A 210 -31.02 11.40 -14.84
C TYR A 210 -30.80 11.37 -13.32
N VAL A 211 -29.65 10.88 -12.86
CA VAL A 211 -29.33 10.80 -11.43
C VAL A 211 -29.27 12.18 -10.79
N GLY A 212 -28.64 13.16 -11.46
CA GLY A 212 -28.60 14.55 -11.00
C GLY A 212 -30.00 15.13 -10.81
N ASN A 213 -30.80 15.11 -11.89
CA ASN A 213 -32.17 15.64 -11.89
C ASN A 213 -33.07 14.92 -10.87
N TYR A 214 -32.94 13.60 -10.74
CA TYR A 214 -33.71 12.82 -9.78
C TYR A 214 -33.36 13.19 -8.34
N LEU A 215 -32.08 13.35 -8.02
CA LEU A 215 -31.65 13.71 -6.67
C LEU A 215 -32.11 15.12 -6.29
N GLU A 216 -32.05 16.08 -7.22
CA GLU A 216 -32.58 17.43 -7.01
C GLU A 216 -34.10 17.40 -6.76
N ASP A 217 -34.85 16.73 -7.63
CA ASP A 217 -36.31 16.62 -7.49
C ASP A 217 -36.71 15.91 -6.19
N TRP A 218 -35.97 14.87 -5.80
CA TRP A 218 -36.19 14.16 -4.54
C TRP A 218 -35.90 15.07 -3.33
N ILE A 219 -34.82 15.85 -3.36
CA ILE A 219 -34.48 16.77 -2.27
C ILE A 219 -35.57 17.84 -2.13
N ASP A 220 -36.07 18.37 -3.24
CA ASP A 220 -37.05 19.47 -3.20
C ASP A 220 -38.46 18.97 -2.86
N ARG A 221 -38.87 17.78 -3.31
CA ARG A 221 -40.25 17.28 -3.16
C ARG A 221 -40.45 16.19 -2.11
N GLU A 222 -39.50 15.26 -1.98
CA GLU A 222 -39.66 14.04 -1.17
C GLU A 222 -39.01 14.17 0.21
N LEU A 223 -37.97 14.99 0.36
CA LEU A 223 -37.26 15.19 1.62
C LEU A 223 -38.19 15.61 2.79
N PRO A 224 -39.12 16.59 2.63
CA PRO A 224 -40.00 16.99 3.74
C PRO A 224 -40.87 15.83 4.26
N ALA A 225 -41.44 15.05 3.32
CA ALA A 225 -42.25 13.89 3.65
C ALA A 225 -41.39 12.77 4.30
N TYR A 226 -40.15 12.59 3.84
CA TYR A 226 -39.21 11.65 4.45
C TYR A 226 -38.86 12.05 5.89
N VAL A 227 -38.54 13.32 6.14
CA VAL A 227 -38.24 13.84 7.50
C VAL A 227 -39.44 13.62 8.43
N THR A 228 -40.66 13.88 7.95
CA THR A 228 -41.88 13.63 8.74
C THR A 228 -42.05 12.15 9.11
N ARG A 229 -41.81 11.24 8.16
CA ARG A 229 -41.85 9.78 8.42
C ARG A 229 -40.77 9.36 9.41
N LEU A 230 -39.56 9.90 9.28
CA LEU A 230 -38.44 9.62 10.18
C LEU A 230 -38.76 10.09 11.60
N HIS A 231 -39.20 11.34 11.76
CA HIS A 231 -39.62 11.91 13.04
C HIS A 231 -40.73 11.06 13.70
N LYS A 232 -41.76 10.65 12.94
CA LYS A 232 -42.83 9.77 13.47
C LYS A 232 -42.27 8.46 14.04
N ARG A 233 -41.30 7.83 13.36
CA ARG A 233 -40.64 6.61 13.86
C ARG A 233 -39.79 6.87 15.10
N MET A 234 -39.10 8.01 15.15
CA MET A 234 -38.31 8.42 16.31
C MET A 234 -39.21 8.65 17.53
N GLN A 235 -40.31 9.37 17.35
CA GLN A 235 -41.32 9.62 18.40
C GLN A 235 -41.91 8.32 18.94
N GLN A 236 -42.33 7.40 18.06
CA GLN A 236 -42.86 6.09 18.48
C GLN A 236 -41.85 5.33 19.34
N ARG A 237 -40.57 5.32 18.95
CA ARG A 237 -39.51 4.65 19.70
C ARG A 237 -39.22 5.36 21.03
N TRP A 238 -39.18 6.69 21.04
CA TRP A 238 -38.95 7.47 22.25
C TRP A 238 -40.09 7.25 23.27
N LEU A 239 -41.35 7.28 22.85
CA LEU A 239 -42.50 7.00 23.72
C LEU A 239 -42.39 5.60 24.35
N ALA A 240 -42.03 4.58 23.56
CA ALA A 240 -41.83 3.23 24.08
C ALA A 240 -40.71 3.18 25.13
N LEU A 241 -39.56 3.81 24.85
CA LEU A 241 -38.42 3.85 25.79
C LEU A 241 -38.74 4.64 27.06
N ARG A 242 -39.50 5.74 26.94
CA ARG A 242 -39.95 6.56 28.06
C ARG A 242 -40.88 5.79 28.99
N LEU A 243 -41.84 5.05 28.44
CA LEU A 243 -42.73 4.19 29.23
C LEU A 243 -41.96 3.11 29.98
N ILE A 244 -40.98 2.47 29.31
CA ILE A 244 -40.12 1.46 29.94
C ILE A 244 -39.27 2.09 31.05
N ALA A 245 -38.62 3.23 30.80
CA ALA A 245 -37.80 3.93 31.79
C ALA A 245 -38.61 4.31 33.04
N ARG A 246 -39.83 4.84 32.83
CA ARG A 246 -40.76 5.17 33.92
C ARG A 246 -41.16 3.95 34.73
N SER A 247 -41.51 2.84 34.08
CA SER A 247 -41.85 1.58 34.78
C SER A 247 -40.67 0.99 35.56
N ALA A 248 -39.44 1.24 35.12
CA ALA A 248 -38.22 0.73 35.73
C ALA A 248 -37.57 1.69 36.75
N GLY A 249 -38.19 2.84 37.03
CA GLY A 249 -37.61 3.88 37.91
C GLY A 249 -36.29 4.47 37.39
N ARG A 250 -36.04 4.40 36.08
CA ARG A 250 -34.82 4.93 35.44
C ARG A 250 -35.06 6.34 34.90
N LYS A 251 -33.98 7.09 34.70
CA LYS A 251 -34.01 8.41 34.04
C LYS A 251 -34.67 8.29 32.67
N GLU A 252 -35.61 9.19 32.37
CA GLU A 252 -36.27 9.24 31.06
C GLU A 252 -35.25 9.58 29.94
N PRO A 253 -35.40 8.97 28.74
CA PRO A 253 -34.55 9.29 27.60
C PRO A 253 -34.86 10.70 27.08
N GLU A 254 -33.83 11.36 26.55
CA GLU A 254 -33.98 12.66 25.88
C GLU A 254 -34.97 12.57 24.71
N PRO A 255 -35.83 13.60 24.53
CA PRO A 255 -36.77 13.63 23.42
C PRO A 255 -36.04 13.76 22.08
N PRO A 256 -36.59 13.21 20.99
CA PRO A 256 -36.04 13.43 19.67
C PRO A 256 -36.18 14.92 19.26
N PRO A 257 -35.31 15.41 18.36
CA PRO A 257 -35.44 16.74 17.77
C PRO A 257 -36.79 16.94 17.09
N SER A 258 -37.19 18.21 16.98
CA SER A 258 -38.42 18.60 16.30
C SER A 258 -38.35 18.30 14.79
N PRO A 259 -39.49 18.21 14.08
CA PRO A 259 -39.50 18.07 12.62
C PRO A 259 -38.76 19.22 11.91
N GLU A 260 -38.84 20.43 12.45
CA GLU A 260 -38.19 21.63 11.90
C GLU A 260 -36.68 21.59 12.09
N GLU A 261 -36.21 21.15 13.27
CA GLU A 261 -34.79 20.91 13.54
C GLU A 261 -34.21 19.83 12.62
N LEU A 262 -34.91 18.71 12.46
CA LEU A 262 -34.50 17.63 11.56
C LEU A 262 -34.46 18.08 10.10
N PHE A 263 -35.44 18.89 9.68
CA PHE A 263 -35.48 19.41 8.32
C PHE A 263 -34.35 20.41 8.08
N SER A 264 -34.08 21.29 9.05
CA SER A 264 -32.97 22.25 9.00
C SER A 264 -31.62 21.53 8.96
N GLU A 265 -31.41 20.52 9.81
CA GLU A 265 -30.20 19.69 9.79
C GLU A 265 -30.03 18.96 8.46
N ALA A 266 -31.12 18.40 7.91
CA ALA A 266 -31.09 17.75 6.59
C ALA A 266 -30.73 18.75 5.48
N GLN A 267 -31.33 19.94 5.49
CA GLN A 267 -31.02 21.00 4.54
C GLN A 267 -29.60 21.51 4.68
N GLU A 268 -29.06 21.65 5.88
CA GLU A 268 -27.66 22.06 6.09
C GLU A 268 -26.69 21.01 5.53
N CYS A 269 -26.94 19.73 5.84
CA CYS A 269 -26.16 18.59 5.37
C CYS A 269 -26.22 18.39 3.84
N LEU A 270 -27.30 18.85 3.19
CA LEU A 270 -27.51 18.75 1.75
C LEU A 270 -27.20 20.06 1.00
N GLY A 271 -27.27 21.21 1.69
CA GLY A 271 -27.17 22.56 1.15
C GLY A 271 -25.74 23.11 1.08
N THR A 272 -24.85 22.66 1.97
CA THR A 272 -23.39 22.70 1.70
C THR A 272 -22.98 21.67 0.63
N GLY A 273 -23.92 20.80 0.24
CA GLY A 273 -23.72 19.67 -0.63
C GLY A 273 -24.34 19.75 -2.02
N ARG A 274 -25.06 20.82 -2.44
CA ARG A 274 -25.52 20.93 -3.84
C ARG A 274 -24.35 20.89 -4.84
N ALA A 275 -23.19 21.43 -4.45
CA ALA A 275 -21.93 21.27 -5.18
C ALA A 275 -21.22 19.91 -4.94
N VAL A 276 -21.40 19.28 -3.77
CA VAL A 276 -20.72 18.02 -3.39
C VAL A 276 -21.44 16.77 -3.90
N ILE A 277 -22.76 16.84 -4.08
CA ILE A 277 -23.61 15.81 -4.70
C ILE A 277 -23.34 15.75 -6.21
N ILE A 278 -22.81 16.82 -6.81
CA ILE A 278 -22.52 16.95 -8.24
C ILE A 278 -21.04 17.31 -8.44
N ALA A 279 -20.13 16.77 -7.63
CA ALA A 279 -18.70 16.90 -7.92
C ALA A 279 -18.30 15.87 -9.00
N ALA A 280 -18.78 16.11 -10.22
CA ALA A 280 -18.07 15.76 -11.44
C ALA A 280 -17.43 17.06 -11.92
N GLU A 281 -16.40 17.52 -11.21
CA GLU A 281 -15.62 18.66 -11.71
C GLU A 281 -14.78 18.19 -12.90
N ASP A 282 -14.87 18.98 -13.97
CA ASP A 282 -14.24 18.78 -15.28
C ASP A 282 -12.71 18.63 -15.21
#